data_AF-A0A813F221-F1
#
_entry.id   AF-A0A813F221-F1
#
_cell.length_a   1.000
_cell.length_b   1.000
_cell.length_c   1.000
_cell.angle_alpha   90.00
_cell.angle_beta   90.00
_cell.angle_gamma   90.00
#
_symmetry.space_group_name_H-M   'P 1'
#
loop_
_entity.id
_entity.type
_entity.pdbx_description
1 polymer ?
#
loop_
_entity_poly.entity_id
_entity_poly.type
_entity_poly.pdbx_seq_one_letter_code
_entity_poly.pdbx_strand_id
1 'polypeptide(L)'
;MELLMAAGLGAKELFNYNRENFKFDQDQRIEREALRLEMQVKRFELFREDVRDLVKLTVDRMDVYHLVGALFLEFCIVLFCEGRVQASAPPFLLSLFLLSNACAFIYLLLAVWLSMHASIASHSFGVRLLTRFVRLPIPSMKQITQLTSTLKDYERQGVANLLRLPFQDRQEWMQVHGITDADLKSGSSAVLSSLQNVGESSAAPGASGELRAAASAPTSFGPSSEGSSSSFSGRAPGQLKVPPLSSEADSAPKSPARAPVRSRKSSPAATSFGRATSSPIPPSRSGRE
;
A
#
# COMPACT_ATOMS: atom_id res chain seq x y z
N MET A 1 -0.06 -29.59 -64.54
CA MET A 1 0.27 -28.17 -64.29
C MET A 1 -0.87 -27.47 -63.55
N GLU A 2 -2.12 -27.53 -64.05
CA GLU A 2 -3.31 -26.94 -63.41
C GLU A 2 -3.50 -27.29 -61.92
N LEU A 3 -3.39 -28.58 -61.55
CA LEU A 3 -3.54 -29.06 -60.16
C LEU A 3 -2.52 -28.46 -59.19
N LEU A 4 -1.31 -28.15 -59.67
CA LEU A 4 -0.23 -27.61 -58.85
C LEU A 4 -0.40 -26.10 -58.63
N MET A 5 -0.93 -25.38 -59.63
CA MET A 5 -1.33 -23.97 -59.45
C MET A 5 -2.52 -23.84 -58.50
N ALA A 6 -3.54 -24.70 -58.64
CA ALA A 6 -4.68 -24.72 -57.73
C ALA A 6 -4.26 -25.02 -56.28
N ALA A 7 -3.36 -26.00 -56.07
CA ALA A 7 -2.80 -26.29 -54.75
C ALA A 7 -1.98 -25.12 -54.17
N GLY A 8 -1.25 -24.39 -55.02
CA GLY A 8 -0.47 -23.22 -54.61
C GLY A 8 -1.33 -22.03 -54.15
N LEU A 9 -2.46 -21.77 -54.82
CA LEU A 9 -3.41 -20.73 -54.41
C LEU A 9 -4.08 -21.09 -53.07
N GLY A 10 -4.54 -22.33 -52.91
CA GLY A 10 -5.13 -22.80 -51.66
C GLY A 10 -4.16 -22.75 -50.47
N ALA A 11 -2.90 -23.14 -50.68
CA ALA A 11 -1.87 -23.06 -49.63
C ALA A 11 -1.58 -21.63 -49.18
N LYS A 12 -1.62 -20.65 -50.11
CA LYS A 12 -1.42 -19.24 -49.80
C LYS A 12 -2.55 -18.66 -48.96
N GLU A 13 -3.80 -18.99 -49.29
CA GLU A 13 -4.98 -18.57 -48.52
C GLU A 13 -4.95 -19.16 -47.11
N LEU A 14 -4.63 -20.46 -46.98
CA LEU A 14 -4.51 -21.12 -45.67
C LEU A 14 -3.42 -20.49 -44.80
N PHE A 15 -2.27 -20.20 -45.40
CA PHE A 15 -1.15 -19.56 -44.70
C PHE A 15 -1.50 -18.15 -44.21
N ASN A 16 -2.20 -17.36 -45.03
CA ASN A 16 -2.66 -16.03 -44.65
C ASN A 16 -3.68 -16.10 -43.50
N TYR A 17 -4.63 -17.04 -43.57
CA TYR A 17 -5.61 -17.27 -42.51
C TYR A 17 -4.94 -17.63 -41.18
N ASN A 18 -4.01 -18.59 -41.17
CA ASN A 18 -3.31 -18.99 -39.95
C ASN A 18 -2.44 -17.87 -39.37
N ARG A 19 -1.84 -17.04 -40.24
CA ARG A 19 -1.08 -15.87 -39.83
C ARG A 19 -1.96 -14.80 -39.18
N GLU A 20 -3.14 -14.54 -39.75
CA GLU A 20 -4.12 -13.62 -39.18
C GLU A 20 -4.67 -14.12 -37.85
N ASN A 21 -4.98 -15.42 -37.76
CA ASN A 21 -5.43 -16.04 -36.51
C ASN A 21 -4.36 -15.95 -35.42
N PHE A 22 -3.08 -16.20 -35.75
CA PHE A 22 -1.98 -16.03 -34.80
C PHE A 22 -1.88 -14.59 -34.31
N LYS A 23 -2.00 -13.59 -35.21
CA LYS A 23 -2.00 -12.17 -34.80
C LYS A 23 -3.15 -11.88 -33.83
N PHE A 24 -4.35 -12.35 -34.16
CA PHE A 24 -5.53 -12.18 -33.31
C PHE A 24 -5.34 -12.80 -31.93
N ASP A 25 -4.79 -14.02 -31.84
CA ASP A 25 -4.49 -14.68 -30.58
C ASP A 25 -3.42 -13.93 -29.76
N GLN A 26 -2.43 -13.33 -30.42
CA GLN A 26 -1.42 -12.49 -29.75
C GLN A 26 -2.03 -11.20 -29.22
N ASP A 27 -2.85 -10.52 -30.02
CA ASP A 27 -3.54 -9.29 -29.61
C ASP A 27 -4.42 -9.56 -28.38
N GLN A 28 -5.18 -10.66 -28.36
CA GLN A 28 -5.96 -11.07 -27.19
C GLN A 28 -5.10 -11.36 -25.95
N ARG A 29 -3.92 -11.98 -26.13
CA ARG A 29 -2.99 -12.22 -25.01
C ARG A 29 -2.46 -10.91 -24.44
N ILE A 30 -2.06 -9.98 -25.30
CA ILE A 30 -1.58 -8.65 -24.90
C ILE A 30 -2.69 -7.90 -24.17
N GLU A 31 -3.90 -7.89 -24.70
CA GLU A 31 -5.06 -7.23 -24.08
C GLU A 31 -5.36 -7.82 -22.69
N ARG A 32 -5.35 -9.15 -22.55
CA ARG A 32 -5.58 -9.81 -21.25
C ARG A 32 -4.52 -9.43 -20.21
N GLU A 33 -3.26 -9.36 -20.61
CA GLU A 33 -2.16 -8.97 -19.72
C GLU A 33 -2.20 -7.47 -19.40
N ALA A 34 -2.57 -6.62 -20.36
CA ALA A 34 -2.80 -5.20 -20.13
C ALA A 34 -3.91 -4.98 -19.08
N LEU A 35 -5.05 -5.70 -19.20
CA LEU A 35 -6.13 -5.66 -18.22
C LEU A 35 -5.68 -6.13 -16.83
N ARG A 36 -4.82 -7.16 -16.75
CA ARG A 36 -4.25 -7.60 -15.47
C ARG A 36 -3.38 -6.53 -14.82
N LEU A 37 -2.52 -5.87 -15.61
CA LEU A 37 -1.69 -4.77 -15.12
C LEU A 37 -2.55 -3.59 -14.68
N GLU A 38 -3.61 -3.26 -15.42
CA GLU A 38 -4.55 -2.21 -15.05
C GLU A 38 -5.24 -2.50 -13.71
N MET A 39 -5.73 -3.73 -13.51
CA MET A 39 -6.32 -4.12 -12.22
C MET A 39 -5.32 -4.04 -11.07
N GLN A 40 -4.04 -4.39 -11.31
CA GLN A 40 -2.99 -4.23 -10.31
C GLN A 40 -2.77 -2.75 -9.99
N VAL A 41 -2.65 -1.88 -10.99
CA VAL A 41 -2.48 -0.44 -10.81
C VAL A 41 -3.64 0.15 -9.99
N LYS A 42 -4.89 -0.19 -10.32
CA LYS A 42 -6.07 0.24 -9.54
C LYS A 42 -6.02 -0.19 -8.08
N ARG A 43 -5.57 -1.42 -7.79
CA ARG A 43 -5.38 -1.88 -6.41
C ARG A 43 -4.33 -1.05 -5.67
N PHE A 44 -3.23 -0.71 -6.33
CA PHE A 44 -2.20 0.15 -5.73
C PHE A 44 -2.69 1.57 -5.52
N GLU A 45 -3.50 2.11 -6.42
CA GLU A 45 -4.11 3.43 -6.27
C GLU A 45 -5.01 3.50 -5.04
N LEU A 46 -5.90 2.51 -4.87
CA LEU A 46 -6.74 2.37 -3.67
C LEU A 46 -5.89 2.30 -2.40
N PHE A 47 -4.77 1.56 -2.42
CA PHE A 47 -3.87 1.48 -1.28
C PHE A 47 -3.20 2.84 -0.96
N ARG A 48 -2.91 3.67 -1.97
CA ARG A 48 -2.36 5.03 -1.74
C ARG A 48 -3.39 5.98 -1.17
N GLU A 49 -4.66 5.82 -1.52
CA GLU A 49 -5.76 6.59 -0.95
C GLU A 49 -5.96 6.22 0.51
N ASP A 50 -6.04 4.92 0.84
CA ASP A 50 -6.19 4.44 2.22
C ASP A 50 -5.06 4.93 3.15
N VAL A 51 -3.80 4.89 2.68
CA VAL A 51 -2.67 5.45 3.45
C VAL A 51 -2.82 6.96 3.69
N ARG A 52 -3.33 7.71 2.70
CA ARG A 52 -3.56 9.16 2.86
C ARG A 52 -4.68 9.44 3.85
N ASP A 53 -5.76 8.70 3.77
CA ASP A 53 -6.93 8.86 4.64
C ASP A 53 -6.60 8.48 6.08
N LEU A 54 -5.86 7.40 6.30
CA LEU A 54 -5.41 6.99 7.63
C LEU A 54 -4.51 8.05 8.27
N VAL A 55 -3.57 8.63 7.51
CA VAL A 55 -2.70 9.71 8.01
C VAL A 55 -3.53 10.96 8.30
N LYS A 56 -4.43 11.35 7.40
CA LYS A 56 -5.29 12.52 7.58
C LYS A 56 -6.13 12.41 8.84
N LEU A 57 -6.74 11.25 9.09
CA LEU A 57 -7.53 11.00 10.29
C LEU A 57 -6.69 11.15 11.58
N THR A 58 -5.42 10.72 11.57
CA THR A 58 -4.54 10.91 12.74
C THR A 58 -4.17 12.37 12.97
N VAL A 59 -3.90 13.13 11.90
CA VAL A 59 -3.59 14.57 11.98
C VAL A 59 -4.79 15.33 12.52
N ASP A 60 -5.97 15.12 11.93
CA ASP A 60 -7.20 15.81 12.32
C ASP A 60 -7.51 15.57 13.82
N ARG A 61 -7.26 14.36 14.32
CA ARG A 61 -7.44 14.05 15.75
C ARG A 61 -6.41 14.73 16.65
N MET A 62 -5.14 14.83 16.23
CA MET A 62 -4.11 15.54 17.01
C MET A 62 -4.36 17.05 17.04
N ASP A 63 -4.90 17.60 15.97
CA ASP A 63 -5.23 19.02 15.89
C ASP A 63 -6.38 19.38 16.86
N VAL A 64 -7.38 18.49 17.02
CA VAL A 64 -8.42 18.65 18.04
C VAL A 64 -7.84 18.65 19.46
N TYR A 65 -6.89 17.76 19.77
CA TYR A 65 -6.22 17.76 21.08
C TYR A 65 -5.39 19.02 21.31
N HIS A 66 -4.74 19.53 20.27
CA HIS A 66 -4.00 20.79 20.34
C HIS A 66 -4.92 21.98 20.65
N LEU A 67 -6.07 22.08 19.98
CA LEU A 67 -7.06 23.13 20.22
C LEU A 67 -7.63 23.07 21.64
N VAL A 68 -8.06 21.90 22.09
CA VAL A 68 -8.59 21.71 23.45
C VAL A 68 -7.51 22.03 24.50
N GLY A 69 -6.26 21.62 24.25
CA GLY A 69 -5.12 21.96 25.09
C GLY A 69 -4.87 23.46 25.19
N ALA A 70 -4.98 24.20 24.08
CA ALA A 70 -4.83 25.65 24.05
C ALA A 70 -5.94 26.38 24.84
N LEU A 71 -7.19 25.93 24.73
CA LEU A 71 -8.31 26.50 25.51
C LEU A 71 -8.13 26.30 27.02
N PHE A 72 -7.71 25.11 27.45
CA PHE A 72 -7.42 24.87 28.87
C PHE A 72 -6.23 25.70 29.37
N LEU A 73 -5.23 25.92 28.53
CA LEU A 73 -4.08 26.76 28.87
C LEU A 73 -4.53 28.22 29.09
N GLU A 74 -5.44 28.74 28.26
CA GLU A 74 -6.05 30.06 28.44
C GLU A 74 -6.80 30.17 29.77
N PHE A 75 -7.64 29.18 30.11
CA PHE A 75 -8.35 29.15 31.41
C PHE A 75 -7.38 29.11 32.60
N CYS A 76 -6.28 28.37 32.50
CA CYS A 76 -5.24 28.36 33.55
C CYS A 76 -4.58 29.73 33.72
N ILE A 77 -4.35 30.49 32.64
CA ILE A 77 -3.80 31.85 32.71
C ILE A 77 -4.81 32.79 33.38
N VAL A 78 -6.09 32.72 33.01
CA VAL A 78 -7.14 33.56 33.62
C VAL A 78 -7.26 33.26 35.12
N LEU A 79 -7.29 31.99 35.51
CA LEU A 79 -7.30 31.59 36.93
C LEU A 79 -6.04 32.06 37.68
N PHE A 80 -4.89 32.13 37.01
CA PHE A 80 -3.65 32.63 37.60
C PHE A 80 -3.68 34.16 37.80
N CYS A 81 -4.24 34.92 36.85
CA CYS A 81 -4.30 36.38 36.91
C CYS A 81 -5.43 36.91 37.81
N GLU A 82 -6.61 36.30 37.75
CA GLU A 82 -7.82 36.79 38.45
C GLU A 82 -8.11 36.08 39.76
N GLY A 83 -7.40 34.98 40.07
CA GLY A 83 -7.59 34.15 41.25
C GLY A 83 -7.38 34.90 42.56
N ARG A 84 -8.40 35.66 43.00
CA ARG A 84 -8.43 36.36 44.28
C ARG A 84 -8.74 35.37 45.39
N VAL A 85 -7.68 34.83 45.99
CA VAL A 85 -7.79 34.14 47.27
C VAL A 85 -8.08 35.19 48.36
N GLN A 86 -9.03 34.89 49.25
CA GLN A 86 -9.41 35.81 50.34
C GLN A 86 -8.18 36.18 51.19
N ALA A 87 -8.04 37.47 51.49
CA ALA A 87 -6.90 38.00 52.24
C ALA A 87 -6.79 37.45 53.70
N SER A 88 -7.85 36.80 54.20
CA SER A 88 -7.88 36.13 55.50
C SER A 88 -7.29 34.72 55.49
N ALA A 89 -6.94 34.16 54.33
CA ALA A 89 -6.41 32.80 54.23
C ALA A 89 -4.96 32.71 54.76
N PRO A 90 -4.60 31.61 55.46
CA PRO A 90 -3.23 31.40 55.90
C PRO A 90 -2.25 31.29 54.71
N PRO A 91 -1.03 31.82 54.82
CA PRO A 91 -0.12 32.01 53.69
C PRO A 91 0.32 30.72 53.00
N PHE A 92 0.33 29.58 53.69
CA PHE A 92 0.69 28.30 53.09
C PHE A 92 -0.31 27.83 52.02
N LEU A 93 -1.59 28.18 52.14
CA LEU A 93 -2.62 27.84 51.14
C LEU A 93 -2.41 28.58 49.82
N LEU A 94 -1.95 29.83 49.88
CA LEU A 94 -1.58 30.61 48.70
C LEU A 94 -0.43 29.94 47.93
N SER A 95 0.60 29.48 48.65
CA SER A 95 1.72 28.77 48.03
C SER A 95 1.28 27.47 47.37
N LEU A 96 0.43 26.67 48.02
CA LEU A 96 -0.11 25.44 47.44
C LEU A 96 -0.98 25.70 46.21
N PHE A 97 -1.82 26.74 46.24
CA PHE A 97 -2.65 27.14 45.10
C PHE A 97 -1.80 27.57 43.89
N LEU A 98 -0.82 28.45 44.11
CA LEU A 98 0.09 28.89 43.04
C LEU A 98 0.94 27.76 42.49
N LEU A 99 1.44 26.86 43.35
CA LEU A 99 2.21 25.70 42.92
C LEU A 99 1.36 24.73 42.10
N SER A 100 0.13 24.44 42.54
CA SER A 100 -0.80 23.57 41.81
C SER A 100 -1.14 24.15 40.43
N ASN A 101 -1.38 25.47 40.34
CA ASN A 101 -1.63 26.13 39.05
C ASN A 101 -0.38 26.13 38.15
N ALA A 102 0.80 26.37 38.71
CA ALA A 102 2.05 26.31 37.96
C ALA A 102 2.32 24.89 37.42
N CYS A 103 2.08 23.86 38.23
CA CYS A 103 2.18 22.47 37.77
C CYS A 103 1.17 22.16 36.67
N ALA A 104 -0.10 22.54 36.83
CA ALA A 104 -1.13 22.36 35.80
C ALA A 104 -0.74 23.05 34.48
N PHE A 105 -0.22 24.27 34.56
CA PHE A 105 0.28 25.02 33.40
C PHE A 105 1.39 24.28 32.67
N ILE A 106 2.41 23.77 33.39
CA ILE A 106 3.52 23.02 32.76
C ILE A 106 3.02 21.74 32.09
N TYR A 107 2.09 21.01 32.73
CA TYR A 107 1.52 19.80 32.12
C TYR A 107 0.70 20.09 30.87
N LEU A 108 -0.11 21.16 30.87
CA LEU A 108 -0.86 21.58 29.69
C LEU A 108 0.06 22.04 28.55
N LEU A 109 1.10 22.80 28.87
CA LEU A 109 2.10 23.23 27.89
C LEU A 109 2.83 22.03 27.26
N LEU A 110 3.19 21.04 28.08
CA LEU A 110 3.82 19.80 27.60
C LEU A 110 2.84 18.96 26.75
N ALA A 111 1.57 18.90 27.11
CA ALA A 111 0.54 18.22 26.30
C ALA A 111 0.37 18.88 24.92
N VAL A 112 0.30 20.22 24.87
CA VAL A 112 0.21 20.99 23.62
C VAL A 112 1.45 20.76 22.74
N TRP A 113 2.64 20.77 23.35
CA TRP A 113 3.91 20.48 22.67
C TRP A 113 3.94 19.07 22.08
N LEU A 114 3.55 18.06 22.85
CA LEU A 114 3.52 16.67 22.39
C LEU A 114 2.49 16.47 21.26
N SER A 115 1.32 17.11 21.35
CA SER A 115 0.31 17.06 20.28
C SER A 115 0.83 17.65 18.98
N MET A 116 1.54 18.79 19.07
CA MET A 116 2.18 19.42 17.91
C MET A 116 3.26 18.51 17.30
N HIS A 117 4.11 17.89 18.12
CA HIS A 117 5.12 16.96 17.63
C HIS A 117 4.48 15.72 17.00
N ALA A 118 3.41 15.18 17.58
CA ALA A 118 2.69 14.03 17.03
C ALA A 118 2.10 14.32 15.64
N SER A 119 1.53 15.52 15.44
CA SER A 119 1.00 15.97 14.15
C SER A 119 2.10 16.06 13.08
N ILE A 120 3.25 16.65 13.40
CA ILE A 120 4.39 16.72 12.45
C ILE A 120 4.94 15.31 12.14
N ALA A 121 5.01 14.45 13.16
CA ALA A 121 5.50 13.08 13.00
C ALA A 121 4.59 12.24 12.10
N SER A 122 3.25 12.33 12.26
CA SER A 122 2.29 11.57 11.44
C SER A 122 2.34 12.01 9.96
N HIS A 123 2.46 13.31 9.69
CA HIS A 123 2.69 13.81 8.34
C HIS A 123 3.96 13.25 7.70
N SER A 124 5.07 13.27 8.43
CA SER A 124 6.35 12.74 7.93
C SER A 124 6.28 11.22 7.66
N PHE A 125 5.54 10.50 8.50
CA PHE A 125 5.34 9.06 8.36
C PHE A 125 4.48 8.74 7.13
N GLY A 126 3.42 9.51 6.88
CA GLY A 126 2.59 9.35 5.67
C GLY A 126 3.39 9.48 4.37
N VAL A 127 4.26 10.49 4.27
CA VAL A 127 5.14 10.67 3.11
C VAL A 127 6.13 9.49 2.99
N ARG A 128 6.67 9.01 4.11
CA ARG A 128 7.59 7.86 4.12
C ARG A 128 6.89 6.56 3.69
N LEU A 129 5.63 6.37 4.07
CA LEU A 129 4.82 5.23 3.64
C LEU A 129 4.62 5.24 2.11
N LEU A 130 4.19 6.38 1.58
CA LEU A 130 3.93 6.56 0.15
C LEU A 130 5.18 6.42 -0.73
N THR A 131 6.36 6.78 -0.21
CA THR A 131 7.63 6.72 -0.97
C THR A 131 8.36 5.39 -0.84
N ARG A 132 8.28 4.71 0.31
CA ARG A 132 9.04 3.47 0.56
C ARG A 132 8.24 2.20 0.33
N PHE A 133 6.97 2.18 0.72
CA PHE A 133 6.17 0.96 0.72
C PHE A 133 5.22 0.89 -0.47
N VAL A 134 4.73 2.02 -0.97
CA VAL A 134 3.81 2.05 -2.13
C VAL A 134 4.57 2.30 -3.43
N ARG A 135 5.45 1.36 -3.79
CA ARG A 135 6.09 1.38 -5.11
C ARG A 135 5.15 0.78 -6.15
N LEU A 136 5.08 1.42 -7.31
CA LEU A 136 4.34 0.89 -8.46
C LEU A 136 4.88 -0.50 -8.83
N PRO A 137 4.01 -1.46 -9.16
CA PRO A 137 4.44 -2.73 -9.72
C PRO A 137 5.00 -2.47 -11.12
N ILE A 138 6.31 -2.28 -11.23
CA ILE A 138 6.97 -2.14 -12.53
C ILE A 138 7.03 -3.54 -13.15
N PRO A 139 6.43 -3.76 -14.32
CA PRO A 139 6.51 -5.05 -14.99
C PRO A 139 7.98 -5.41 -15.22
N SER A 140 8.32 -6.68 -14.93
CA SER A 140 9.68 -7.17 -15.19
C SER A 140 9.97 -7.09 -16.69
N MET A 141 11.22 -6.78 -17.07
CA MET A 141 11.63 -6.84 -18.48
C MET A 141 11.35 -8.20 -19.13
N LYS A 142 11.34 -9.28 -18.34
CA LYS A 142 10.95 -10.61 -18.82
C LYS A 142 9.48 -10.65 -19.23
N GLN A 143 8.58 -10.03 -18.47
CA GLN A 143 7.15 -9.94 -18.77
C GLN A 143 6.93 -9.08 -20.02
N ILE A 144 7.62 -7.95 -20.13
CA ILE A 144 7.54 -7.11 -21.34
C ILE A 144 8.04 -7.89 -22.56
N THR A 145 9.15 -8.62 -22.43
CA THR A 145 9.69 -9.42 -23.53
C THR A 145 8.77 -10.59 -23.91
N GLN A 146 8.03 -11.16 -22.96
CA GLN A 146 7.01 -12.18 -23.21
C GLN A 146 5.78 -11.60 -23.94
N LEU A 147 5.47 -10.32 -23.74
CA LEU A 147 4.38 -9.63 -24.44
C LEU A 147 4.79 -9.18 -25.85
N THR A 148 6.07 -8.89 -26.06
CA THR A 148 6.60 -8.58 -27.38
C THR A 148 6.67 -9.86 -28.22
N SER A 149 5.56 -10.24 -28.84
CA SER A 149 5.55 -11.36 -29.78
C SER A 149 6.42 -11.03 -30.99
N THR A 150 7.45 -11.82 -31.25
CA THR A 150 8.26 -11.65 -32.45
C THR A 150 7.76 -12.57 -33.55
N LEU A 151 7.92 -12.17 -34.82
CA LEU A 151 7.57 -13.02 -35.95
C LEU A 151 8.31 -14.37 -35.92
N LYS A 152 9.46 -14.42 -35.25
CA LYS A 152 10.23 -15.63 -34.98
C LYS A 152 9.46 -16.64 -34.13
N ASP A 153 8.59 -16.20 -33.24
CA ASP A 153 7.78 -17.08 -32.39
C ASP A 153 6.69 -17.79 -33.21
N TYR A 154 6.17 -17.14 -34.26
CA TYR A 154 5.28 -17.76 -35.23
C TYR A 154 5.99 -18.84 -36.05
N GLU A 155 7.19 -18.54 -36.56
CA GLU A 155 7.99 -19.50 -37.34
C GLU A 155 8.43 -20.72 -36.51
N ARG A 156 8.66 -20.54 -35.20
CA ARG A 156 9.05 -21.61 -34.27
C ARG A 156 7.94 -22.62 -33.98
N GLN A 157 6.67 -22.31 -34.24
CA GLN A 157 5.56 -23.24 -34.02
C GLN A 157 5.57 -24.42 -35.02
N GLY A 158 6.38 -24.34 -36.08
CA GLY A 158 6.58 -25.42 -37.05
C GLY A 158 5.57 -25.41 -38.19
N VAL A 159 5.96 -26.01 -39.31
CA VAL A 159 5.21 -25.99 -40.59
C VAL A 159 3.84 -26.66 -40.49
N ALA A 160 3.69 -27.65 -39.59
CA ALA A 160 2.43 -28.31 -39.35
C ALA A 160 1.37 -27.37 -38.76
N ASN A 161 1.76 -26.50 -37.82
CA ASN A 161 0.86 -25.49 -37.24
C ASN A 161 0.59 -24.33 -38.21
N LEU A 162 1.54 -24.02 -39.09
CA LEU A 162 1.37 -23.03 -40.16
C LEU A 162 0.31 -23.44 -41.20
N LEU A 163 0.07 -24.75 -41.36
CA LEU A 163 -0.89 -25.31 -42.33
C LEU A 163 -2.09 -25.97 -41.64
N ARG A 164 -2.39 -25.60 -40.38
CA ARG A 164 -3.53 -26.13 -39.65
C ARG A 164 -4.83 -25.81 -40.38
N LEU A 165 -5.69 -26.82 -40.53
CA LEU A 165 -7.02 -26.67 -41.11
C LEU A 165 -8.01 -26.28 -40.01
N PRO A 166 -8.85 -25.25 -40.22
CA PRO A 166 -9.72 -24.68 -39.17
C PRO A 166 -10.77 -25.66 -38.60
N PHE A 167 -11.01 -26.80 -39.25
CA PHE A 167 -12.08 -27.73 -38.88
C PHE A 167 -11.60 -29.07 -38.31
N GLN A 168 -10.30 -29.37 -38.37
CA GLN A 168 -9.80 -30.72 -38.05
C GLN A 168 -9.53 -30.91 -36.55
N ASP A 169 -9.23 -29.83 -35.81
CA ASP A 169 -8.86 -29.87 -34.38
C ASP A 169 -10.03 -29.55 -33.43
N ARG A 170 -11.27 -29.88 -33.81
CA ARG A 170 -12.47 -29.50 -33.07
C ARG A 170 -12.69 -30.23 -31.72
N GLN A 171 -11.76 -31.07 -31.23
CA GLN A 171 -12.01 -31.97 -30.09
C GLN A 171 -11.31 -31.64 -28.76
N GLU A 172 -10.29 -30.77 -28.71
CA GLU A 172 -9.54 -30.59 -27.44
C GLU A 172 -10.28 -29.74 -26.39
N TRP A 173 -11.10 -28.77 -26.79
CA TRP A 173 -11.87 -27.94 -25.85
C TRP A 173 -12.97 -28.73 -25.11
N MET A 174 -13.40 -29.88 -25.64
CA MET A 174 -14.29 -30.82 -24.93
C MET A 174 -13.55 -31.66 -23.88
N GLN A 175 -12.24 -31.92 -24.05
CA GLN A 175 -11.48 -32.74 -23.10
C GLN A 175 -10.96 -31.95 -21.88
N VAL A 176 -10.67 -30.66 -22.04
CA VAL A 176 -10.20 -29.81 -20.92
C VAL A 176 -11.33 -29.46 -19.93
N HIS A 177 -12.59 -29.60 -20.34
CA HIS A 177 -13.75 -29.61 -19.44
C HIS A 177 -14.22 -31.02 -19.08
N GLY A 178 -13.29 -31.99 -19.06
CA GLY A 178 -13.48 -33.32 -18.49
C GLY A 178 -13.81 -33.29 -17.00
N ILE A 179 -15.01 -32.81 -16.66
CA ILE A 179 -15.90 -33.50 -15.74
C ILE A 179 -16.09 -34.87 -16.38
N THR A 180 -15.17 -35.78 -16.08
CA THR A 180 -15.38 -37.19 -16.33
C THR A 180 -16.65 -37.56 -15.56
N ASP A 181 -17.64 -38.16 -16.22
CA ASP A 181 -18.87 -38.65 -15.57
C ASP A 181 -18.59 -39.61 -14.39
N ALA A 182 -17.35 -40.12 -14.28
CA ALA A 182 -16.84 -40.83 -13.12
C ALA A 182 -16.75 -39.96 -11.84
N ASP A 183 -16.38 -38.68 -11.94
CA ASP A 183 -16.30 -37.77 -10.80
C ASP A 183 -17.68 -37.28 -10.33
N LEU A 184 -18.67 -37.18 -11.23
CA LEU A 184 -20.06 -36.89 -10.87
C LEU A 184 -20.71 -38.04 -10.07
N LYS A 185 -20.35 -39.30 -10.35
CA LYS A 185 -20.79 -40.46 -9.56
C LYS A 185 -20.06 -40.61 -8.22
N SER A 186 -18.81 -40.15 -8.12
CA SER A 186 -18.03 -40.18 -6.87
C SER A 186 -18.42 -39.03 -5.91
N GLY A 187 -18.65 -37.82 -6.43
CA GLY A 187 -18.95 -36.63 -5.62
C GLY A 187 -20.34 -36.60 -5.00
N SER A 188 -21.33 -37.29 -5.59
CA SER A 188 -22.71 -37.29 -5.07
C SER A 188 -22.84 -38.02 -3.71
N SER A 189 -21.95 -38.97 -3.41
CA SER A 189 -21.96 -39.68 -2.12
C SER A 189 -21.26 -38.90 -0.98
N ALA A 190 -20.32 -38.00 -1.30
CA ALA A 190 -19.55 -37.25 -0.31
C ALA A 190 -20.27 -35.97 0.18
N VAL A 191 -21.06 -35.33 -0.70
CA VAL A 191 -21.84 -34.14 -0.33
C VAL A 191 -23.05 -34.52 0.54
N LEU A 192 -23.63 -35.70 0.31
CA LEU A 192 -24.78 -36.20 1.11
C LEU A 192 -24.36 -36.65 2.52
N SER A 193 -23.11 -37.06 2.73
CA SER A 193 -22.58 -37.42 4.05
C SER A 193 -22.10 -36.22 4.88
N SER A 194 -21.79 -35.07 4.25
CA SER A 194 -21.47 -33.83 4.99
C SER A 194 -22.70 -33.05 5.47
N LEU A 195 -23.88 -33.25 4.86
CA LEU A 195 -25.13 -32.63 5.32
C LEU A 195 -25.76 -33.35 6.52
N GLN A 196 -25.33 -34.57 6.84
CA GLN A 196 -25.90 -35.37 7.93
C GLN A 196 -25.26 -35.07 9.30
N ASN A 197 -24.20 -34.25 9.35
CA ASN A 197 -23.43 -33.98 10.57
C ASN A 197 -23.69 -32.59 11.21
N VAL A 198 -24.71 -31.86 10.75
CA VAL A 198 -25.06 -30.51 11.28
C VAL A 198 -26.23 -30.58 12.29
N GLY A 199 -26.67 -31.78 12.67
CA GLY A 199 -27.93 -31.99 13.39
C GLY A 199 -27.83 -32.56 14.81
N GLU A 200 -26.83 -32.23 15.63
CA GLU A 200 -26.86 -32.62 17.05
C GLU A 200 -25.97 -31.74 17.95
N SER A 201 -26.54 -30.64 18.44
CA SER A 201 -26.13 -30.05 19.72
C SER A 201 -27.32 -29.31 20.34
N SER A 202 -27.93 -30.01 21.29
CA SER A 202 -29.12 -29.65 22.04
C SER A 202 -28.74 -28.92 23.33
N ALA A 203 -29.38 -27.77 23.55
CA ALA A 203 -29.99 -27.26 24.77
C ALA A 203 -29.20 -27.15 26.09
N ALA A 204 -29.19 -25.92 26.64
CA ALA A 204 -29.53 -25.63 28.04
C ALA A 204 -29.91 -24.13 28.23
N PRO A 205 -30.67 -23.78 29.30
CA PRO A 205 -31.80 -22.85 29.16
C PRO A 205 -31.72 -21.56 29.99
N GLY A 206 -32.51 -20.57 29.57
CA GLY A 206 -33.35 -19.75 30.45
C GLY A 206 -32.74 -18.50 31.13
N ALA A 207 -33.17 -17.31 30.69
CA ALA A 207 -33.55 -16.21 31.59
C ALA A 207 -34.38 -15.16 30.83
N SER A 208 -35.40 -14.68 31.51
CA SER A 208 -36.60 -13.94 31.09
C SER A 208 -36.48 -12.41 31.18
N GLY A 209 -37.35 -11.72 30.43
CA GLY A 209 -37.77 -10.32 30.66
C GLY A 209 -36.79 -9.28 30.09
N GLU A 210 -37.16 -8.14 29.52
CA GLU A 210 -38.36 -7.33 29.72
C GLU A 210 -38.45 -6.31 28.57
N LEU A 211 -39.64 -6.13 28.01
CA LEU A 211 -39.95 -5.10 27.00
C LEU A 211 -40.17 -3.76 27.70
N ARG A 212 -39.43 -2.72 27.30
CA ARG A 212 -39.90 -1.34 27.44
C ARG A 212 -39.30 -0.41 26.39
N ALA A 213 -40.17 0.10 25.53
CA ALA A 213 -39.96 1.27 24.70
C ALA A 213 -40.18 2.54 25.55
N ALA A 214 -39.28 3.52 25.43
CA ALA A 214 -39.59 4.96 25.26
C ALA A 214 -38.33 5.82 25.50
N ALA A 215 -38.04 6.66 24.51
CA ALA A 215 -37.57 8.04 24.56
C ALA A 215 -36.52 8.51 25.58
N SER A 216 -35.57 9.27 25.01
CA SER A 216 -34.83 10.43 25.55
C SER A 216 -33.32 10.23 25.77
N ALA A 217 -32.54 11.02 25.03
CA ALA A 217 -31.14 11.39 25.32
C ALA A 217 -31.09 12.28 26.59
N PRO A 218 -29.93 12.68 27.16
CA PRO A 218 -28.54 12.49 26.70
C PRO A 218 -27.56 12.05 27.83
N THR A 219 -26.27 11.97 27.47
CA THR A 219 -25.07 12.04 28.35
C THR A 219 -24.82 10.91 29.36
N SER A 220 -23.86 10.03 29.04
CA SER A 220 -22.84 9.62 30.02
C SER A 220 -21.58 9.10 29.32
N PHE A 221 -20.49 9.83 29.50
CA PHE A 221 -19.12 9.33 29.34
C PHE A 221 -18.90 8.20 30.35
N GLY A 222 -18.45 7.04 29.89
CA GLY A 222 -18.07 5.89 30.71
C GLY A 222 -16.79 5.24 30.18
N PRO A 223 -15.94 4.70 31.07
CA PRO A 223 -14.50 4.58 30.86
C PRO A 223 -14.10 3.33 30.06
N SER A 224 -13.09 3.51 29.20
CA SER A 224 -12.40 2.46 28.48
C SER A 224 -11.63 1.56 29.46
N SER A 225 -12.20 0.39 29.77
CA SER A 225 -11.51 -0.69 30.46
C SER A 225 -10.61 -1.46 29.50
N GLU A 226 -9.32 -1.45 29.82
CA GLU A 226 -8.39 -2.59 29.77
C GLU A 226 -8.19 -3.28 28.41
N GLY A 227 -7.15 -2.81 27.71
CA GLY A 227 -6.49 -3.55 26.64
C GLY A 227 -5.79 -4.79 27.19
N SER A 228 -6.38 -5.95 26.90
CA SER A 228 -5.71 -7.25 26.94
C SER A 228 -4.58 -7.26 25.90
N SER A 229 -3.35 -7.26 26.38
CA SER A 229 -2.11 -7.41 25.63
C SER A 229 -1.98 -8.84 25.09
N SER A 230 -2.55 -9.12 23.92
CA SER A 230 -2.17 -10.30 23.15
C SER A 230 -0.80 -10.06 22.51
N SER A 231 0.22 -10.66 23.12
CA SER A 231 1.58 -10.82 22.61
C SER A 231 1.58 -11.40 21.19
N PHE A 232 1.83 -10.55 20.19
CA PHE A 232 2.11 -10.97 18.83
C PHE A 232 3.54 -11.54 18.76
N SER A 233 3.65 -12.84 19.00
CA SER A 233 4.86 -13.63 18.80
C SER A 233 5.25 -13.60 17.33
N GLY A 234 6.34 -12.91 17.02
CA GLY A 234 6.92 -12.83 15.69
C GLY A 234 7.40 -14.20 15.21
N ARG A 235 6.56 -14.87 14.42
CA ARG A 235 6.96 -16.07 13.66
C ARG A 235 7.77 -15.60 12.45
N ALA A 236 9.08 -15.81 12.52
CA ALA A 236 10.00 -15.60 11.41
C ALA A 236 9.50 -16.32 10.14
N PRO A 237 9.39 -15.63 8.99
CA PRO A 237 9.12 -16.32 7.73
C PRO A 237 10.30 -17.23 7.41
N GLY A 238 9.98 -18.51 7.20
CA GLY A 238 10.92 -19.58 6.94
C GLY A 238 11.91 -19.20 5.83
N GLN A 239 13.19 -19.44 6.13
CA GLN A 239 14.21 -19.51 5.11
C GLN A 239 13.82 -20.57 4.08
N LEU A 240 13.50 -20.11 2.87
CA LEU A 240 13.41 -20.96 1.70
C LEU A 240 14.82 -21.48 1.43
N LYS A 241 15.05 -22.75 1.76
CA LYS A 241 16.29 -23.46 1.45
C LYS A 241 16.37 -23.65 -0.07
N VAL A 242 17.11 -22.75 -0.73
CA VAL A 242 17.43 -22.85 -2.15
C VAL A 242 18.38 -24.04 -2.34
N PRO A 243 18.07 -25.02 -3.22
CA PRO A 243 18.98 -26.11 -3.52
C PRO A 243 20.24 -25.59 -4.23
N PRO A 244 21.43 -26.18 -3.97
CA PRO A 244 22.65 -25.78 -4.64
C PRO A 244 22.56 -26.11 -6.14
N LEU A 245 22.59 -25.08 -6.98
CA LEU A 245 22.88 -25.26 -8.40
C LEU A 245 24.32 -25.74 -8.55
N SER A 246 24.46 -27.01 -8.87
CA SER A 246 25.58 -27.53 -9.63
C SER A 246 25.54 -26.91 -11.04
N SER A 247 26.55 -26.12 -11.39
CA SER A 247 26.99 -25.94 -12.77
C SER A 247 28.48 -25.60 -12.73
N GLU A 248 29.35 -26.55 -13.06
CA GLU A 248 29.68 -26.88 -14.45
C GLU A 248 30.60 -25.79 -15.01
N ALA A 249 31.89 -26.13 -14.93
CA ALA A 249 32.94 -25.52 -15.70
C ALA A 249 32.60 -25.67 -17.19
N ASP A 250 32.67 -24.59 -17.97
CA ASP A 250 33.61 -24.54 -19.09
C ASP A 250 33.51 -23.25 -19.92
N SER A 251 34.69 -22.70 -20.21
CA SER A 251 35.05 -21.96 -21.42
C SER A 251 34.35 -20.62 -21.73
N ALA A 252 34.91 -19.54 -21.21
CA ALA A 252 34.76 -18.19 -21.80
C ALA A 252 35.94 -17.91 -22.77
N PRO A 253 35.69 -17.42 -24.00
CA PRO A 253 36.74 -16.95 -24.89
C PRO A 253 37.25 -15.56 -24.47
N LYS A 254 38.57 -15.53 -24.30
CA LYS A 254 39.46 -14.38 -24.09
C LYS A 254 39.20 -13.29 -25.14
N SER A 255 38.74 -12.11 -24.71
CA SER A 255 38.78 -10.88 -25.53
C SER A 255 39.79 -9.87 -24.96
N PRO A 256 40.57 -9.19 -25.81
CA PRO A 256 41.79 -8.49 -25.42
C PRO A 256 41.56 -7.10 -24.84
N ALA A 257 42.54 -6.72 -24.02
CA ALA A 257 42.69 -5.48 -23.27
C ALA A 257 42.42 -4.21 -24.09
N ARG A 258 41.56 -3.33 -23.53
CA ARG A 258 41.43 -1.93 -23.96
C ARG A 258 41.96 -1.03 -22.84
N ALA A 259 42.99 -0.26 -23.19
CA ALA A 259 43.78 0.60 -22.33
C ALA A 259 42.99 1.74 -21.65
N PRO A 260 43.48 2.29 -20.51
CA PRO A 260 42.82 3.36 -19.78
C PRO A 260 43.08 4.72 -20.43
N VAL A 261 42.02 5.36 -20.93
CA VAL A 261 42.08 6.77 -21.36
C VAL A 261 41.96 7.67 -20.14
N ARG A 262 43.12 8.20 -19.75
CA ARG A 262 43.31 9.29 -18.80
C ARG A 262 42.96 10.60 -19.52
N SER A 263 41.86 11.25 -19.15
CA SER A 263 41.61 12.65 -19.52
C SER A 263 41.30 13.46 -18.27
N ARG A 264 42.21 14.40 -18.01
CA ARG A 264 42.33 15.32 -16.90
C ARG A 264 41.86 16.68 -17.42
N LYS A 265 40.75 17.22 -16.93
CA LYS A 265 40.32 18.63 -17.06
C LYS A 265 39.45 18.95 -15.85
N SER A 266 40.06 19.46 -14.78
CA SER A 266 40.08 20.89 -14.42
C SER A 266 38.69 21.45 -14.04
N SER A 267 38.48 21.56 -12.72
CA SER A 267 37.69 22.60 -12.01
C SER A 267 37.83 23.99 -12.66
N PRO A 268 36.94 24.99 -12.44
CA PRO A 268 36.24 25.26 -11.16
C PRO A 268 34.82 25.88 -11.26
N ALA A 269 34.08 25.90 -10.14
CA ALA A 269 33.31 27.06 -9.67
C ALA A 269 32.55 26.69 -8.38
N ALA A 270 33.09 27.16 -7.26
CA ALA A 270 32.39 27.21 -5.99
C ALA A 270 31.32 28.31 -6.07
N THR A 271 30.04 27.96 -5.91
CA THR A 271 28.97 28.93 -5.70
C THR A 271 28.98 29.34 -4.23
N SER A 272 29.68 30.44 -3.93
CA SER A 272 29.58 31.17 -2.67
C SER A 272 28.19 31.81 -2.57
N PHE A 273 27.33 31.26 -1.72
CA PHE A 273 26.08 31.93 -1.33
C PHE A 273 26.42 33.10 -0.40
N GLY A 274 26.11 34.30 -0.87
CA GLY A 274 26.45 35.57 -0.23
C GLY A 274 25.78 35.74 1.13
N ARG A 275 26.60 35.89 2.16
CA ARG A 275 26.26 36.48 3.45
C ARG A 275 26.27 38.00 3.26
N ALA A 276 25.10 38.61 3.09
CA ALA A 276 24.96 40.06 3.11
C ALA A 276 25.01 40.56 4.56
N THR A 277 26.13 41.17 4.91
CA THR A 277 26.29 42.06 6.06
C THR A 277 26.41 43.49 5.54
N SER A 278 25.43 44.33 5.85
CA SER A 278 25.52 45.80 5.94
C SER A 278 24.14 46.29 6.38
N SER A 279 23.92 47.24 7.28
CA SER A 279 24.77 48.15 8.03
C SER A 279 23.85 48.90 9.04
N PRO A 280 24.39 49.64 10.01
CA PRO A 280 23.69 50.12 11.19
C PRO A 280 22.93 51.43 10.93
N ILE A 281 21.77 51.60 11.57
CA ILE A 281 21.05 52.88 11.64
C ILE A 281 21.42 53.57 12.97
N PRO A 282 22.04 54.77 12.94
CA PRO A 282 22.37 55.58 14.12
C PRO A 282 21.19 56.45 14.60
N PRO A 283 21.30 57.08 15.79
CA PRO A 283 20.17 57.69 16.50
C PRO A 283 19.96 59.18 16.17
N SER A 284 18.70 59.60 16.12
CA SER A 284 18.26 61.01 16.19
C SER A 284 17.27 61.11 17.36
N ARG A 285 17.62 61.64 18.54
CA ARG A 285 17.91 63.05 18.93
C ARG A 285 16.63 63.89 19.12
N SER A 286 16.44 64.33 20.38
CA SER A 286 15.68 65.49 20.90
C SER A 286 14.17 65.56 20.60
N GLY A 287 13.26 65.86 21.52
CA GLY A 287 13.34 66.51 22.84
C GLY A 287 12.09 67.40 23.00
N ARG A 288 11.70 67.69 24.26
CA ARG A 288 10.59 68.56 24.71
C ARG A 288 9.19 67.97 24.49
N GLU A 289 8.24 68.04 25.44
CA GLU A 289 8.04 68.99 26.55
C GLU A 289 7.84 68.29 27.90
#